data_AF-A0A6A3GYB1-F1
#
_entry.id   AF-A0A6A3GYB1-F1
#
_cell.length_a   1.000
_cell.length_b   1.000
_cell.length_c   1.000
_cell.angle_alpha   90.00
_cell.angle_beta   90.00
_cell.angle_gamma   90.00
#
_symmetry.space_group_name_H-M   'P 1'
#
loop_
_entity.id
_entity.type
_entity.pdbx_description
1 polymer ?
#
loop_
_entity_poly.entity_id
_entity_poly.type
_entity_poly.pdbx_seq_one_letter_code
_entity_poly.pdbx_strand_id
1 'polypeptide(L)'
;MTSTPLAETLKLYKAELKVAHERIRTNLEKIEELTTMINDVQRVDYIKYRLMQIGGHDRAFRYIVSDVRYKGELEQLFDLPFDEILQAYMSMLNRRNR
;
A
#
# COMPACT_ATOMS: atom_id res chain seq x y z
N MET A 1 -8.14 0.12 57.01
CA MET A 1 -8.83 -0.35 55.79
C MET A 1 -7.75 -0.81 54.82
N THR A 2 -7.42 -2.09 54.85
CA THR A 2 -6.45 -2.71 53.93
C THR A 2 -7.19 -3.08 52.66
N SER A 3 -6.76 -2.57 51.52
CA SER A 3 -7.18 -3.07 50.21
C SER A 3 -7.00 -4.60 50.19
N THR A 4 -8.06 -5.33 49.87
CA THR A 4 -8.03 -6.78 49.80
C THR A 4 -7.04 -7.17 48.68
N PRO A 5 -6.09 -8.12 48.90
CA PRO A 5 -5.06 -8.47 47.92
C PRO A 5 -5.61 -8.75 46.50
N LEU A 6 -6.80 -9.35 46.42
CA LEU A 6 -7.53 -9.61 45.18
C LEU A 6 -7.87 -8.33 44.39
N ALA A 7 -8.23 -7.24 45.07
CA ALA A 7 -8.59 -5.97 44.42
C ALA A 7 -7.36 -5.29 43.80
N GLU A 8 -6.19 -5.41 44.45
CA GLU A 8 -4.92 -4.93 43.92
C GLU A 8 -4.45 -5.77 42.73
N THR A 9 -4.55 -7.10 42.83
CA THR A 9 -4.27 -8.01 41.71
C THR A 9 -5.18 -7.73 40.51
N LEU A 10 -6.48 -7.52 40.74
CA LEU A 10 -7.43 -7.19 39.67
C LEU A 10 -7.10 -5.84 39.01
N LYS A 11 -6.67 -4.85 39.80
CA LYS A 11 -6.22 -3.55 39.27
C LYS A 11 -4.97 -3.69 38.40
N LEU A 12 -4.02 -4.53 38.81
CA LEU A 12 -2.81 -4.84 38.05
C LEU A 12 -3.17 -5.49 36.70
N TYR A 13 -3.99 -6.55 36.71
CA TYR A 13 -4.40 -7.23 35.47
C TYR A 13 -5.17 -6.31 34.52
N LYS A 14 -6.02 -5.42 35.03
CA LYS A 14 -6.70 -4.41 34.20
C LYS A 14 -5.71 -3.45 33.54
N ALA A 15 -4.65 -3.05 34.25
CA ALA A 15 -3.62 -2.18 33.70
C ALA A 15 -2.80 -2.90 32.62
N GLU A 16 -2.39 -4.14 32.87
CA GLU A 16 -1.68 -4.98 31.89
C GLU A 16 -2.51 -5.23 30.64
N LEU A 17 -3.79 -5.55 30.80
CA LEU A 17 -4.72 -5.74 29.68
C LEU A 17 -4.86 -4.47 28.83
N LYS A 18 -4.93 -3.30 29.48
CA LYS A 18 -4.98 -2.01 28.77
C LYS A 18 -3.72 -1.78 27.92
N VAL A 19 -2.55 -2.09 28.47
CA VAL A 19 -1.27 -1.98 27.73
C VAL A 19 -1.23 -2.97 26.57
N ALA A 20 -1.69 -4.21 26.78
CA ALA A 20 -1.75 -5.22 25.74
C ALA A 20 -2.69 -4.81 24.58
N HIS A 21 -3.88 -4.29 24.89
CA HIS A 21 -4.81 -3.78 23.87
C HIS A 21 -4.22 -2.63 23.06
N GLU A 22 -3.52 -1.71 23.71
CA GLU A 22 -2.90 -0.57 23.02
C GLU A 22 -1.78 -1.03 22.07
N ARG A 23 -0.99 -2.02 22.48
CA ARG A 23 0.02 -2.67 21.62
C ARG A 23 -0.61 -3.36 20.43
N ILE A 24 -1.70 -4.10 20.64
CA ILE A 24 -2.44 -4.77 19.55
C ILE A 24 -2.95 -3.73 18.56
N ARG A 25 -3.57 -2.64 19.04
CA ARG A 25 -4.06 -1.54 18.20
C ARG A 25 -2.94 -0.94 17.33
N THR A 26 -1.81 -0.62 17.94
CA THR A 26 -0.64 -0.07 17.22
C THR A 26 -0.10 -1.06 16.17
N ASN A 27 -0.10 -2.35 16.48
CA ASN A 27 0.35 -3.37 15.53
C ASN A 27 -0.63 -3.56 14.37
N LEU A 28 -1.94 -3.43 14.61
CA LEU A 28 -2.93 -3.47 13.53
C LEU A 28 -2.73 -2.31 12.55
N GLU A 29 -2.51 -1.09 13.05
CA GLU A 29 -2.22 0.08 12.21
C GLU A 29 -0.98 -0.16 11.32
N LYS A 30 0.09 -0.72 11.89
CA LYS A 30 1.29 -1.09 11.12
C LYS A 30 1.02 -2.16 10.06
N ILE A 31 0.16 -3.15 10.37
CA ILE A 31 -0.20 -4.19 9.40
C ILE A 31 -0.98 -3.59 8.23
N GLU A 32 -1.87 -2.64 8.48
CA GLU A 32 -2.62 -1.94 7.42
C GLU A 32 -1.69 -1.12 6.51
N GLU A 33 -0.72 -0.41 7.10
CA GLU A 33 0.32 0.30 6.36
C GLU A 33 1.13 -0.65 5.47
N LEU A 34 1.64 -1.75 6.04
CA LEU A 34 2.41 -2.75 5.31
C LEU A 34 1.59 -3.42 4.21
N THR A 35 0.32 -3.70 4.46
CA THR A 35 -0.60 -4.28 3.46
C THR A 35 -0.76 -3.33 2.27
N THR A 36 -0.89 -2.03 2.54
CA THR A 36 -0.96 -1.00 1.49
C THR A 36 0.33 -0.97 0.67
N MET A 37 1.49 -1.02 1.31
CA MET A 37 2.79 -1.05 0.63
C MET A 37 2.95 -2.30 -0.27
N ILE A 38 2.54 -3.48 0.22
CA ILE A 38 2.57 -4.72 -0.56
C ILE A 38 1.70 -4.59 -1.81
N ASN A 39 0.50 -4.04 -1.66
CA ASN A 39 -0.41 -3.82 -2.79
C ASN A 39 0.17 -2.87 -3.82
N ASP A 40 0.80 -1.77 -3.39
CA ASP A 40 1.48 -0.83 -4.31
C ASP A 40 2.65 -1.51 -5.05
N VAL A 41 3.46 -2.33 -4.38
CA VAL A 41 4.55 -3.10 -5.03
C VAL A 41 4.00 -4.06 -6.08
N GLN A 42 3.02 -4.88 -5.71
CA GLN A 42 2.40 -5.85 -6.62
C GLN A 42 1.74 -5.17 -7.82
N ARG A 43 1.06 -4.04 -7.60
CA ARG A 43 0.43 -3.27 -8.67
C ARG A 43 1.47 -2.70 -9.63
N VAL A 44 2.58 -2.15 -9.13
CA VAL A 44 3.68 -1.65 -9.97
C VAL A 44 4.26 -2.76 -10.83
N ASP A 45 4.53 -3.93 -10.24
CA ASP A 45 5.12 -5.05 -10.98
C ASP A 45 4.19 -5.56 -12.07
N TYR A 46 2.89 -5.68 -11.78
CA TYR A 46 1.88 -6.04 -12.77
C TYR A 46 1.81 -5.01 -13.93
N ILE A 47 1.76 -3.72 -13.62
CA ILE A 47 1.72 -2.66 -14.64
C ILE A 47 2.99 -2.71 -15.50
N LYS A 48 4.17 -2.83 -14.90
CA LYS A 48 5.44 -2.93 -15.65
C LYS A 48 5.45 -4.14 -16.57
N TYR A 49 5.02 -5.31 -16.09
CA TYR A 49 4.90 -6.50 -16.92
C TYR A 49 3.99 -6.26 -18.13
N ARG A 50 2.82 -5.65 -17.93
CA ARG A 50 1.89 -5.31 -19.02
C ARG A 50 2.47 -4.28 -20.00
N LEU A 51 3.19 -3.28 -19.51
CA LEU A 51 3.86 -2.30 -20.36
C LEU A 51 4.96 -2.92 -21.23
N MET A 52 5.65 -3.95 -20.73
CA MET A 52 6.62 -4.72 -21.54
C MET A 52 5.93 -5.45 -22.71
N GLN A 53 4.71 -5.96 -22.50
CA GLN A 53 3.93 -6.60 -23.57
C GLN A 53 3.45 -5.59 -24.62
N ILE A 54 3.11 -4.37 -24.21
CA ILE A 54 2.62 -3.31 -25.09
C ILE A 54 3.76 -2.65 -25.90
N GLY A 55 4.79 -2.17 -25.19
CA GLY A 55 5.80 -1.28 -25.77
C GLY A 55 7.17 -1.92 -26.01
N GLY A 56 7.33 -3.20 -25.68
CA GLY A 56 8.59 -3.94 -25.75
C GLY A 56 9.51 -3.72 -24.54
N HIS A 57 10.64 -4.43 -24.54
CA HIS A 57 11.60 -4.46 -23.43
C HIS A 57 12.61 -3.31 -23.43
N ASP A 58 12.83 -2.66 -24.59
CA ASP A 58 13.97 -1.75 -24.79
C ASP A 58 13.64 -0.27 -24.49
N ARG A 59 12.42 0.03 -24.04
CA ARG A 59 11.96 1.39 -23.78
C ARG A 59 11.67 1.59 -22.30
N ALA A 60 12.09 2.72 -21.77
CA ALA A 60 11.69 3.12 -20.43
C ALA A 60 10.16 3.27 -20.36
N PHE A 61 9.53 2.65 -19.35
CA PHE A 61 8.07 2.60 -19.21
C PHE A 61 7.38 3.97 -19.25
N ARG A 62 8.03 5.03 -18.75
CA ARG A 62 7.52 6.41 -18.82
C ARG A 62 7.21 6.87 -20.25
N TYR A 63 7.98 6.38 -21.22
CA TYR A 63 7.78 6.68 -22.64
C TYR A 63 6.76 5.77 -23.31
N ILE A 64 6.43 4.63 -22.70
CA ILE A 64 5.35 3.75 -23.16
C ILE A 64 4.03 4.33 -22.69
N VAL A 65 3.90 4.68 -21.40
CA VAL A 65 2.65 5.21 -20.82
C VAL A 65 2.19 6.56 -21.37
N SER A 66 3.08 7.30 -22.05
CA SER A 66 2.78 8.59 -22.68
C SER A 66 2.71 8.52 -24.20
N ASP A 67 2.82 7.32 -24.77
CA ASP A 67 2.80 7.12 -26.23
C ASP A 67 1.35 6.96 -26.72
N VAL A 68 0.86 7.94 -27.49
CA VAL A 68 -0.51 7.95 -28.01
C VAL A 68 -0.85 6.72 -28.85
N ARG A 69 0.16 6.05 -29.42
CA ARG A 69 -0.02 4.82 -30.19
C ARG A 69 -0.67 3.69 -29.37
N TYR A 70 -0.46 3.68 -28.06
CA TYR A 70 -0.97 2.66 -27.15
C TYR A 70 -2.18 3.14 -26.32
N LYS A 71 -2.79 4.27 -26.69
CA LYS A 71 -3.84 4.93 -25.90
C LYS A 71 -4.89 3.95 -25.37
N GLY A 72 -5.53 3.17 -26.25
CA GLY A 72 -6.61 2.26 -25.85
C GLY A 72 -6.16 1.16 -24.89
N GLU A 73 -4.98 0.57 -25.11
CA GLU A 73 -4.44 -0.47 -24.22
C GLU A 73 -4.04 0.11 -22.86
N LEU A 74 -3.55 1.34 -22.83
CA LEU A 74 -3.16 2.04 -21.62
C LEU A 74 -4.38 2.47 -20.81
N GLU A 75 -5.42 3.02 -21.44
CA GLU A 75 -6.69 3.36 -20.78
C GLU A 75 -7.32 2.12 -20.15
N GLN A 76 -7.29 0.97 -20.83
CA GLN A 76 -7.75 -0.31 -20.27
C GLN A 76 -6.86 -0.82 -19.13
N LEU A 77 -5.53 -0.68 -19.24
CA LEU A 77 -4.59 -1.17 -18.23
C LEU A 77 -4.68 -0.38 -16.94
N PHE A 78 -4.83 0.95 -17.04
CA PHE A 78 -4.85 1.86 -15.90
C PHE A 78 -6.27 2.11 -15.37
N ASP A 79 -7.29 1.83 -16.16
CA ASP A 79 -8.69 2.19 -15.90
C ASP A 79 -8.85 3.70 -15.66
N LEU A 80 -8.20 4.49 -16.51
CA LEU A 80 -8.11 5.95 -16.42
C LEU A 80 -8.06 6.58 -17.82
N PRO A 81 -8.50 7.85 -17.98
CA PRO A 81 -8.25 8.64 -19.18
C PRO A 81 -6.76 8.77 -19.49
N PHE A 82 -6.37 8.69 -20.77
CA PHE A 82 -4.97 8.66 -21.18
C PHE A 82 -4.12 9.84 -20.67
N ASP A 83 -4.71 11.03 -20.59
CA ASP A 83 -4.07 12.25 -20.10
C ASP A 83 -3.73 12.21 -18.60
N GLU A 84 -4.38 11.33 -17.82
CA GLU A 84 -4.11 11.14 -16.39
C GLU A 84 -3.08 10.04 -16.11
N ILE A 85 -2.82 9.15 -17.07
CA ILE A 85 -2.04 7.92 -16.86
C ILE A 85 -0.60 8.22 -16.44
N LEU A 86 0.07 9.18 -17.06
CA LEU A 86 1.46 9.50 -16.72
C LEU A 86 1.58 9.94 -15.26
N GLN A 87 0.67 10.81 -14.81
CA GLN A 87 0.65 11.26 -13.43
C GLN A 87 0.35 10.09 -12.48
N ALA A 88 -0.66 9.27 -12.79
CA ALA A 88 -1.02 8.09 -12.00
C ALA A 88 0.16 7.11 -11.85
N TYR A 89 0.88 6.86 -12.96
CA TYR A 89 2.06 6.00 -12.97
C TYR A 89 3.19 6.57 -12.08
N MET A 90 3.48 7.86 -12.17
CA MET A 90 4.51 8.50 -11.32
C MET A 90 4.12 8.49 -9.84
N SER A 91 2.86 8.78 -9.52
CA SER A 91 2.35 8.70 -8.14
C SER A 91 2.49 7.29 -7.58
N MET A 92 2.18 6.26 -8.36
CA MET A 92 2.32 4.86 -7.96
C MET A 92 3.78 4.49 -7.71
N LEU A 93 4.71 4.89 -8.59
CA LEU A 93 6.14 4.69 -8.37
C LEU A 93 6.65 5.39 -7.11
N ASN A 94 6.17 6.61 -6.85
CA ASN A 94 6.55 7.36 -5.65
C ASN A 94 6.06 6.67 -4.38
N ARG A 95 4.83 6.13 -4.34
CA ARG A 95 4.34 5.38 -3.18
C ARG A 95 5.15 4.11 -2.93
N ARG A 96 5.49 3.37 -3.99
CA ARG A 96 6.30 2.15 -3.90
C ARG A 96 7.73 2.41 -3.40
N ASN A 97 8.28 3.59 -3.66
CA ASN A 97 9.67 3.96 -3.32
C ASN A 97 9.81 4.74 -2.00
N ARG A 98 8.70 4.98 -1.28
CA ARG A 98 8.73 5.47 0.10
C ARG A 98 9.19 4.37 1.05
#